data_AF-A0A9E3FE97-F1
#
_entry.id   AF-A0A9E3FE97-F1
#
_cell.length_a   1.000
_cell.length_b   1.000
_cell.length_c   1.000
_cell.angle_alpha   90.00
_cell.angle_beta   90.00
_cell.angle_gamma   90.00
#
_symmetry.space_group_name_H-M   'P 1'
#
loop_
_entity.id
_entity.type
_entity.pdbx_description
1 polymer ?
#
loop_
_entity_poly.entity_id
_entity_poly.type
_entity_poly.pdbx_seq_one_letter_code
_entity_poly.pdbx_strand_id
1 'polypeptide(L)' 'DQEQLEKLIKSQQVRQVPAGTDADYFIIQFAHELDALIVTNDRYKDYAEQYPWVSDRRLPYMIVKGEVVLYEEQE' A
#
# COMPACT_ATOMS: atom_id res chain seq x y z
N ASP A 1 -5.19 -17.24 -5.98
CA ASP A 1 -5.89 -18.39 -5.37
C ASP A 1 -6.91 -17.85 -4.38
N GLN A 2 -8.19 -18.15 -4.58
CA GLN A 2 -9.29 -17.61 -3.76
C GLN A 2 -9.21 -18.11 -2.31
N GLU A 3 -8.84 -19.38 -2.10
CA GLU A 3 -8.76 -19.97 -0.77
C GLU A 3 -7.65 -19.32 0.07
N GLN A 4 -6.54 -18.96 -0.58
CA GLN A 4 -5.43 -18.25 0.07
C GLN A 4 -5.85 -16.84 0.51
N LEU A 5 -6.59 -16.12 -0.32
CA LEU A 5 -7.12 -14.80 0.02
C LEU A 5 -8.06 -14.87 1.23
N GLU A 6 -8.99 -15.82 1.26
CA GLU A 6 -9.90 -16.02 2.39
C GLU A 6 -9.16 -16.31 3.71
N LYS A 7 -8.09 -17.11 3.66
CA LYS A 7 -7.24 -17.37 4.83
C LYS A 7 -6.57 -16.09 5.33
N LEU A 8 -6.04 -15.26 4.42
CA LEU A 8 -5.42 -13.99 4.78
C LEU A 8 -6.42 -13.01 5.40
N ILE A 9 -7.65 -12.95 4.86
CA ILE A 9 -8.74 -12.14 5.43
C ILE A 9 -9.10 -12.64 6.84
N LYS A 10 -9.29 -13.94 7.02
CA LYS A 10 -9.62 -14.52 8.33
C LYS A 10 -8.52 -14.27 9.37
N SER A 11 -7.26 -14.31 8.94
CA SER A 11 -6.10 -13.99 9.79
C SER A 11 -5.88 -12.50 10.02
N GLN A 12 -6.73 -11.62 9.46
CA GLN A 12 -6.64 -10.16 9.56
C GLN A 12 -5.38 -9.54 8.93
N GLN A 13 -4.65 -10.33 8.13
CA GLN A 13 -3.51 -9.84 7.34
C GLN A 13 -3.94 -9.07 6.09
N VAL A 14 -5.13 -9.38 5.57
CA VAL A 14 -5.78 -8.62 4.49
C VAL A 14 -7.09 -8.05 5.01
N ARG A 15 -7.26 -6.73 4.87
CA ARG A 15 -8.53 -6.06 5.16
C ARG A 15 -9.19 -5.68 3.84
N GLN A 16 -10.45 -6.05 3.69
CA GLN A 16 -11.24 -5.59 2.56
C GLN A 16 -11.83 -4.22 2.86
N VAL A 17 -11.67 -3.29 1.92
CA VAL A 17 -12.39 -2.02 1.94
C VAL A 17 -13.84 -2.23 1.46
N PRO A 18 -14.80 -1.41 1.90
CA PRO A 18 -16.17 -1.49 1.39
C PRO A 18 -16.23 -1.30 -0.13
N ALA A 19 -17.15 -2.01 -0.78
CA ALA A 19 -17.35 -1.89 -2.22
C ALA A 19 -17.75 -0.45 -2.59
N GLY A 20 -17.17 0.08 -3.67
CA GLY A 20 -17.44 1.44 -4.14
C GLY A 20 -16.72 2.54 -3.37
N THR A 21 -15.78 2.18 -2.50
CA THR A 21 -14.91 3.16 -1.81
C THR A 21 -13.51 3.16 -2.41
N ASP A 22 -12.83 4.29 -2.30
CA ASP A 22 -11.45 4.41 -2.77
C ASP A 22 -10.49 3.73 -1.79
N ALA A 23 -9.85 2.66 -2.25
CA ALA A 23 -8.89 1.90 -1.46
C ALA A 23 -7.63 2.73 -1.15
N ASP A 24 -7.22 3.62 -2.03
CA ASP A 24 -6.00 4.42 -1.89
C ASP A 24 -6.10 5.35 -0.69
N TYR A 25 -7.26 5.98 -0.51
CA TYR A 25 -7.57 6.78 0.66
C TYR A 25 -7.38 5.99 1.96
N PHE A 26 -7.90 4.77 2.04
CA PHE A 26 -7.75 3.93 3.24
C PHE A 26 -6.31 3.51 3.49
N ILE A 27 -5.55 3.18 2.44
CA ILE A 27 -4.13 2.82 2.58
C ILE A 27 -3.35 4.00 3.16
N ILE A 28 -3.54 5.20 2.60
CA ILE A 28 -2.86 6.42 3.06
C ILE A 28 -3.27 6.76 4.50
N GLN A 29 -4.57 6.71 4.82
CA GLN A 29 -5.05 6.97 6.19
C GLN A 29 -4.48 5.99 7.20
N PHE A 30 -4.52 4.68 6.93
CA PHE A 30 -3.97 3.70 7.85
C PHE A 30 -2.46 3.82 8.03
N ALA A 31 -1.72 4.11 6.95
CA ALA A 31 -0.29 4.35 7.05
C ALA A 31 0.03 5.58 7.92
N HIS A 32 -0.80 6.62 7.85
CA HIS A 32 -0.68 7.77 8.73
C HIS A 32 -0.95 7.43 10.19
N GLU A 33 -2.07 6.76 10.48
CA GLU A 33 -2.48 6.38 11.84
C GLU A 33 -1.50 5.42 12.52
N LEU A 34 -0.90 4.53 11.73
CA LEU A 34 0.04 3.50 12.23
C LEU A 34 1.51 3.96 12.18
N ASP A 35 1.77 5.18 11.71
CA ASP A 35 3.12 5.69 11.44
C ASP A 35 3.97 4.73 10.58
N ALA A 36 3.36 4.18 9.53
CA ALA A 36 3.93 3.11 8.72
C ALA A 36 4.37 3.58 7.33
N LEU A 37 5.23 2.77 6.68
CA LEU A 37 5.59 2.91 5.27
C LEU A 37 4.53 2.26 4.38
N ILE A 38 4.38 2.78 3.15
CA ILE A 38 3.47 2.24 2.14
C ILE A 38 4.29 1.53 1.08
N VAL A 39 4.16 0.20 0.99
CA VAL A 39 4.76 -0.58 -0.10
C VAL A 39 3.89 -0.48 -1.34
N THR A 40 4.28 0.37 -2.29
CA THR A 40 3.53 0.59 -3.53
C THR A 40 4.41 1.22 -4.61
N ASN A 41 4.06 0.96 -5.86
CA ASN A 41 4.63 1.65 -7.02
C ASN A 41 3.77 2.84 -7.46
N ASP A 42 2.57 3.00 -6.91
CA ASP A 42 1.73 4.15 -7.19
C ASP A 42 2.23 5.39 -6.44
N ARG A 43 2.22 6.54 -7.11
CA ARG A 43 2.61 7.83 -6.54
C ARG A 43 1.46 8.55 -5.86
N TYR A 44 0.23 8.03 -5.95
CA TYR A 44 -0.98 8.64 -5.38
C TYR A 44 -1.14 10.11 -5.78
N LYS A 45 -1.00 10.40 -7.08
CA LYS A 45 -0.95 11.78 -7.59
C LYS A 45 -2.17 12.61 -7.18
N ASP A 46 -3.35 12.00 -7.16
CA ASP A 46 -4.61 12.66 -6.80
C ASP A 46 -4.66 13.03 -5.30
N TYR A 47 -3.83 12.38 -4.47
CA TYR A 47 -3.74 12.56 -3.03
C TYR A 47 -2.48 13.32 -2.59
N ALA A 48 -1.56 13.62 -3.51
CA ALA A 48 -0.25 14.21 -3.20
C ALA A 48 -0.37 15.60 -2.54
N GLU A 49 -1.34 16.41 -2.96
CA GLU A 49 -1.58 17.73 -2.33
C GLU A 49 -2.14 17.61 -0.91
N GLN A 50 -3.03 16.64 -0.68
CA GLN A 50 -3.66 16.41 0.62
C GLN A 50 -2.72 15.70 1.60
N TYR A 51 -1.83 14.86 1.09
CA TYR A 51 -0.94 14.00 1.87
C TYR A 51 0.51 14.06 1.33
N PRO A 52 1.20 15.20 1.46
CA PRO A 52 2.54 15.38 0.87
C PRO A 52 3.58 14.38 1.40
N TRP A 53 3.43 13.97 2.66
CA TRP A 53 4.28 12.98 3.33
C TRP A 53 4.27 11.59 2.69
N VAL A 54 3.26 11.28 1.86
CA VAL A 54 3.14 9.97 1.21
C VAL A 54 4.34 9.70 0.31
N SER A 55 4.89 10.74 -0.31
CA SER A 55 6.09 10.63 -1.13
C SER A 55 7.30 10.14 -0.32
N ASP A 56 7.51 10.69 0.88
CA ASP A 56 8.61 10.35 1.79
C ASP A 56 8.48 8.94 2.40
N ARG A 57 7.25 8.42 2.49
CA ARG A 57 6.95 7.12 3.12
C ARG A 57 6.60 6.03 2.11
N ARG A 58 6.78 6.30 0.81
CA ARG A 58 6.56 5.33 -0.25
C ARG A 58 7.77 4.43 -0.40
N LEU A 59 7.57 3.12 -0.35
CA LEU A 59 8.59 2.11 -0.62
C LEU A 59 8.25 1.35 -1.91
N PRO A 60 8.82 1.76 -3.06
CA PRO A 60 8.59 1.09 -4.32
C PRO A 60 9.29 -0.28 -4.37
N TYR A 61 8.80 -1.13 -5.28
CA TYR A 61 9.27 -2.50 -5.42
C TYR A 61 9.26 -2.99 -6.86
N MET A 62 10.11 -3.98 -7.13
CA MET A 62 10.12 -4.73 -8.39
C MET A 62 10.03 -6.23 -8.10
N ILE A 63 9.51 -6.98 -9.06
CA ILE A 63 9.48 -8.44 -9.00
C ILE A 63 10.46 -8.98 -10.05
N VAL A 64 11.55 -9.60 -9.61
CA VAL A 64 12.60 -10.14 -10.48
C VAL A 64 12.70 -11.64 -10.23
N LYS A 65 12.40 -12.46 -11.26
CA LYS A 65 12.43 -13.93 -11.18
C LYS A 65 11.59 -14.51 -10.02
N GLY A 66 10.50 -13.83 -9.65
CA GLY A 66 9.62 -14.24 -8.55
C GLY A 66 10.02 -13.73 -7.17
N GLU A 67 11.13 -13.00 -7.06
CA GLU A 67 11.56 -12.35 -5.82
C GLU A 67 11.10 -10.90 -5.78
N VAL A 68 10.59 -10.46 -4.64
CA VAL A 68 10.20 -9.07 -4.40
C VAL A 68 11.41 -8.31 -3.89
N VAL A 69 11.82 -7.28 -4.62
CA VAL A 69 12.93 -6.39 -4.26
C VAL A 69 12.37 -5.01 -3.96
N LEU A 70 12.51 -4.59 -2.70
CA LEU A 70 12.17 -3.25 -2.23
C LEU A 70 13.38 -2.33 -2.45
N TYR A 71 13.15 -1.09 -2.85
CA TYR A 71 14.21 -0.11 -3.05
C TYR A 71 13.75 1.27 -2.57
N GLU A 72 14.68 2.06 -2.06
CA GLU A 72 14.45 3.47 -1.79
C GLU A 72 14.62 4.27 -3.09
N GLU A 73 13.67 5.14 -3.42
CA GLU A 73 13.90 6.13 -4.48
C GLU A 73 14.93 7.12 -3.95
N GLN A 74 16.17 7.03 -4.44
CA GLN A 74 17.16 8.09 -4.24
C GLN A 74 16.81 9.24 -5.19
N GLU A 75 16.59 10.45 -4.65
CA GLU A 75 16.44 11.69 -5.42
C GLU A 75 17.70 12.03 -6.23
#